data_AF-A0A7S1LR93-F1
#
_entry.id   AF-A0A7S1LR93-F1
#
_cell.length_a   1.000
_cell.length_b   1.000
_cell.length_c   1.000
_cell.angle_alpha   90.00
_cell.angle_beta   90.00
_cell.angle_gamma   90.00
#
_symmetry.space_group_name_H-M   'P 1'
#
loop_
_entity.id
_entity.type
_entity.pdbx_description
1 polymer ?
#
loop_
_entity_poly.entity_id
_entity_poly.type
_entity_poly.pdbx_seq_one_letter_code
_entity_poly.pdbx_strand_id
1 'polypeptide(L)'
;SSRIYFLGSSGGGYAVLRLGEVIPKLPAAIVPMAGYYPDMPGQDHDVSNMVDRLRGVAVLPMHCELDKLCRVDMPHVQQLYALLQERNGVTVEWVPSKTARGSNSNYHSAHQRIFNDPDLFFQQLNGYARHDMRDAAAYLRERLSELAPAWQGR
;
A
#
# COMPACT_ATOMS: atom_id res chain seq x y z
N SER A 1 -2.51 -22.14 5.85
CA SER A 1 -2.20 -20.79 6.33
C SER A 1 -3.08 -19.81 5.57
N SER A 2 -3.86 -18.97 6.25
CA SER A 2 -4.72 -17.99 5.58
C SER A 2 -3.87 -16.86 5.01
N ARG A 3 -4.12 -16.46 3.76
CA ARG A 3 -3.44 -15.32 3.12
C ARG A 3 -4.37 -14.13 3.15
N ILE A 4 -3.93 -13.06 3.79
CA ILE A 4 -4.68 -11.81 3.87
C ILE A 4 -3.97 -10.80 2.97
N TYR A 5 -4.72 -10.12 2.10
CA TYR A 5 -4.19 -9.12 1.19
C TYR A 5 -4.86 -7.79 1.45
N PHE A 6 -4.09 -6.70 1.42
CA PHE A 6 -4.64 -5.36 1.51
C PHE A 6 -4.57 -4.70 0.14
N LEU A 7 -5.72 -4.34 -0.41
CA LEU A 7 -5.83 -3.67 -1.70
C LEU A 7 -6.61 -2.38 -1.51
N GLY A 8 -6.13 -1.28 -2.10
CA GLY A 8 -6.80 0.00 -1.97
C GLY A 8 -6.44 0.95 -3.10
N SER A 9 -7.42 1.75 -3.56
CA SER A 9 -7.23 2.76 -4.60
C SER A 9 -7.39 4.16 -4.03
N SER A 10 -6.64 5.15 -4.52
CA SER A 10 -6.77 6.56 -4.07
C SER A 10 -6.50 6.72 -2.57
N GLY A 11 -7.41 7.34 -1.81
CA GLY A 11 -7.39 7.34 -0.34
C GLY A 11 -7.36 5.93 0.28
N GLY A 12 -7.89 4.91 -0.41
CA GLY A 12 -7.71 3.51 -0.02
C GLY A 12 -6.27 3.02 -0.20
N GLY A 13 -5.55 3.50 -1.22
CA GLY A 13 -4.13 3.20 -1.44
C GLY A 13 -3.26 3.73 -0.30
N TYR A 14 -3.57 4.94 0.19
CA TYR A 14 -3.02 5.48 1.43
C TYR A 14 -3.35 4.59 2.63
N ALA A 15 -4.63 4.23 2.80
CA ALA A 15 -5.08 3.47 3.96
C ALA A 15 -4.41 2.10 4.07
N VAL A 16 -4.18 1.39 2.96
CA VAL A 16 -3.53 0.07 3.00
C VAL A 16 -2.04 0.15 3.31
N LEU A 17 -1.35 1.22 2.91
CA LEU A 17 0.02 1.49 3.34
C LEU A 17 0.07 1.75 4.84
N ARG A 18 -0.83 2.61 5.35
CA ARG A 18 -0.90 2.90 6.78
C ARG A 18 -1.27 1.67 7.60
N LEU A 19 -2.20 0.86 7.13
CA LEU A 19 -2.56 -0.39 7.80
C LEU A 19 -1.38 -1.37 7.80
N GLY A 20 -0.67 -1.48 6.68
CA GLY A 20 0.57 -2.24 6.59
C GLY A 20 1.63 -1.81 7.60
N GLU A 21 1.76 -0.51 7.85
CA GLU A 21 2.69 0.02 8.84
C GLU A 21 2.28 -0.34 10.29
N VAL A 22 0.98 -0.28 10.58
CA VAL A 22 0.44 -0.51 11.94
C VAL A 22 0.41 -1.99 12.29
N ILE A 23 0.08 -2.85 11.33
CA ILE A 23 -0.03 -4.30 11.49
C ILE A 23 0.79 -5.05 10.44
N PRO A 24 2.11 -4.83 10.37
CA PRO A 24 2.94 -5.34 9.29
C PRO A 24 2.93 -6.85 9.21
N LYS A 25 2.73 -7.56 10.32
CA LYS A 25 2.69 -9.04 10.37
C LYS A 25 1.40 -9.65 9.82
N LEU A 26 0.36 -8.87 9.49
CA LEU A 26 -0.91 -9.38 8.96
C LEU A 26 -0.91 -9.69 7.45
N PRO A 27 -0.67 -8.72 6.55
CA PRO A 27 -0.85 -8.95 5.12
C PRO A 27 0.27 -9.78 4.49
N ALA A 28 -0.08 -10.80 3.71
CA ALA A 28 0.86 -11.49 2.83
C ALA A 28 1.38 -10.54 1.73
N ALA A 29 0.53 -9.64 1.23
CA ALA A 29 0.91 -8.56 0.33
C ALA A 29 0.00 -7.33 0.49
N ILE A 30 0.52 -6.17 0.08
CA ILE A 30 -0.17 -4.88 0.05
C ILE A 30 -0.11 -4.34 -1.39
N VAL A 31 -1.24 -3.91 -1.92
CA VAL A 31 -1.39 -3.40 -3.29
C VAL A 31 -1.99 -1.98 -3.22
N PRO A 32 -1.16 -0.95 -2.99
CA PRO A 32 -1.61 0.43 -3.04
C PRO A 32 -1.71 0.88 -4.50
N MET A 33 -2.88 1.35 -4.90
CA MET A 33 -3.18 1.77 -6.28
C MET A 33 -3.49 3.26 -6.32
N ALA A 34 -2.78 4.02 -7.15
CA ALA A 34 -2.95 5.47 -7.26
C ALA A 34 -3.02 6.16 -5.87
N GLY A 35 -2.23 5.67 -4.92
CA GLY A 35 -2.21 6.16 -3.54
C GLY A 35 -1.27 7.35 -3.38
N TYR A 36 -1.59 8.18 -2.40
CA TYR A 36 -0.75 9.30 -1.98
C TYR A 36 -0.39 9.14 -0.50
N TYR A 37 0.87 9.39 -0.13
CA TYR A 37 1.31 9.38 1.26
C TYR A 37 2.22 10.60 1.53
N PRO A 38 1.65 11.74 1.98
CA PRO A 38 2.47 12.88 2.38
C PRO A 38 3.15 12.65 3.72
N ASP A 39 4.35 13.21 3.87
CA ASP A 39 4.83 13.63 5.20
C ASP A 39 3.92 14.78 5.67
N MET A 40 3.23 14.59 6.79
CA MET A 40 2.34 15.60 7.37
C MET A 40 2.96 16.15 8.66
N PRO A 41 3.47 17.40 8.66
CA PRO A 41 4.04 18.01 9.85
C PRO A 41 3.05 18.01 11.03
N GLY A 42 3.50 17.56 12.20
CA GLY A 42 2.67 17.48 13.40
C GLY A 42 1.79 16.23 13.50
N GLN A 43 1.81 15.34 12.50
CA GLN A 43 1.29 13.99 12.62
C GLN A 43 2.44 12.98 12.79
N ASP A 44 2.17 11.85 13.44
CA ASP A 44 3.08 10.70 13.55
C ASP A 44 3.17 9.94 12.21
N HIS A 45 3.53 10.67 11.16
CA HIS A 45 3.43 10.27 9.75
C HIS A 45 4.74 10.65 9.06
N ASP A 46 5.68 9.70 9.10
CA ASP A 46 6.99 9.79 8.46
C ASP A 46 7.08 8.66 7.43
N VAL A 47 7.19 9.03 6.14
CA VAL A 47 7.32 8.09 5.03
C VAL A 47 8.52 7.16 5.19
N SER A 48 9.64 7.64 5.72
CA SER A 48 10.83 6.81 5.96
C SER A 48 10.55 5.72 6.99
N ASN A 49 9.93 6.08 8.12
CA ASN A 49 9.57 5.12 9.16
C ASN A 49 8.55 4.08 8.65
N MET A 50 7.58 4.53 7.85
CA MET A 50 6.59 3.65 7.23
C MET A 50 7.27 2.65 6.29
N VAL A 51 8.15 3.11 5.41
CA VAL A 51 8.92 2.24 4.49
C VAL A 51 9.76 1.22 5.27
N ASP A 52 10.42 1.63 6.35
CA ASP A 52 11.23 0.73 7.17
C ASP A 52 10.38 -0.35 7.86
N ARG A 53 9.18 0.00 8.34
CA ARG A 53 8.23 -0.94 8.96
C ARG A 53 7.63 -1.94 7.96
N LEU A 54 7.59 -1.59 6.68
CA LEU A 54 7.14 -2.48 5.60
C LEU A 54 8.23 -3.45 5.12
N ARG A 55 9.44 -3.41 5.69
CA ARG A 55 10.52 -4.33 5.31
C ARG A 55 10.09 -5.78 5.48
N GLY A 56 10.25 -6.58 4.43
CA GLY A 56 9.83 -7.99 4.39
C GLY A 56 8.34 -8.22 4.15
N VAL A 57 7.54 -7.15 3.97
CA VAL A 57 6.17 -7.23 3.44
C VAL A 57 6.23 -7.08 1.93
N ALA A 58 5.50 -7.92 1.19
CA ALA A 58 5.38 -7.74 -0.25
C ALA A 58 4.50 -6.51 -0.54
N VAL A 59 5.09 -5.45 -1.07
CA VAL A 59 4.38 -4.25 -1.50
C VAL A 59 4.40 -4.20 -3.03
N LEU A 60 3.23 -4.02 -3.64
CA LEU A 60 3.03 -4.05 -5.10
C LEU A 60 2.32 -2.78 -5.54
N PRO A 61 3.01 -1.62 -5.58
CA PRO A 61 2.38 -0.36 -5.95
C PRO A 61 1.96 -0.38 -7.42
N MET A 62 0.78 0.19 -7.72
CA MET A 62 0.33 0.42 -9.09
C MET A 62 -0.05 1.88 -9.27
N HIS A 63 0.41 2.53 -10.32
CA HIS A 63 0.10 3.94 -10.58
C HIS A 63 0.15 4.23 -12.07
N CYS A 64 -0.53 5.29 -12.54
CA CYS A 64 -0.32 5.83 -13.88
C CYS A 64 0.58 7.07 -13.82
N GLU A 65 1.59 7.18 -14.68
CA GLU A 65 2.45 8.38 -14.73
C GLU A 65 1.68 9.67 -15.09
N LEU A 66 0.53 9.52 -15.77
CA LEU A 66 -0.31 10.64 -16.20
C LEU A 66 -1.44 10.97 -15.23
N ASP A 67 -1.43 10.39 -14.02
CA ASP A 67 -2.48 10.62 -13.02
C ASP A 67 -2.65 12.12 -12.72
N LYS A 68 -3.84 12.64 -13.08
CA LYS A 68 -4.17 14.05 -12.93
C LYS A 68 -4.66 14.41 -11.53
N LEU A 69 -5.22 13.45 -10.79
CA LEU A 69 -5.73 13.70 -9.44
C LEU A 69 -4.59 13.78 -8.44
N CYS A 70 -3.60 12.90 -8.56
CA CYS A 70 -2.38 12.96 -7.74
C CYS A 70 -1.33 13.93 -8.28
N ARG A 71 -1.58 14.65 -9.38
CA ARG A 71 -0.57 15.48 -10.07
C ARG A 71 0.15 16.46 -9.15
N VAL A 72 -0.59 17.14 -8.28
CA VAL A 72 -0.02 18.12 -7.33
C VAL A 72 0.89 17.43 -6.31
N ASP A 73 0.55 16.19 -5.96
CA ASP A 73 1.23 15.37 -4.95
C ASP A 73 2.28 14.43 -5.53
N MET A 74 2.48 14.43 -6.87
CA MET A 74 3.40 13.52 -7.54
C MET A 74 4.84 13.55 -7.02
N PRO A 75 5.42 14.70 -6.61
CA PRO A 75 6.75 14.70 -6.00
C PRO A 75 6.83 13.81 -4.74
N HIS A 76 5.83 13.85 -3.87
CA HIS A 76 5.76 13.01 -2.67
C HIS A 76 5.51 11.54 -3.02
N VAL A 77 4.67 11.27 -4.02
CA VAL A 77 4.44 9.91 -4.54
C VAL A 77 5.75 9.32 -5.10
N GLN A 78 6.51 10.10 -5.87
CA GLN A 78 7.80 9.71 -6.40
C GLN A 78 8.83 9.48 -5.30
N GLN A 79 8.86 10.33 -4.26
CA GLN A 79 9.71 10.14 -3.09
C GLN A 79 9.39 8.83 -2.35
N LEU A 80 8.11 8.53 -2.11
CA LEU A 80 7.69 7.26 -1.53
C LEU A 80 8.20 6.07 -2.36
N TYR A 81 8.03 6.14 -3.69
CA TYR A 81 8.44 5.07 -4.59
C TYR A 81 9.95 4.88 -4.64
N ALA A 82 10.72 5.97 -4.63
CA ALA A 82 12.17 5.92 -4.51
C ALA A 82 12.59 5.22 -3.21
N LEU A 83 12.00 5.61 -2.07
CA LEU A 83 12.31 5.01 -0.77
C LEU A 83 11.94 3.52 -0.71
N LEU A 84 10.78 3.14 -1.23
CA LEU A 84 10.35 1.74 -1.35
C LEU A 84 11.31 0.91 -2.21
N GLN A 85 11.77 1.47 -3.32
CA GLN A 85 12.74 0.81 -4.21
C GLN A 85 14.11 0.67 -3.53
N GLU A 86 14.62 1.74 -2.92
CA GLU A 86 15.94 1.78 -2.30
C GLU A 86 16.05 0.86 -1.08
N ARG A 87 15.02 0.85 -0.22
CA ARG A 87 15.10 0.17 1.09
C ARG A 87 14.50 -1.22 1.10
N ASN A 88 13.51 -1.48 0.24
CA ASN A 88 12.76 -2.74 0.21
C ASN A 88 12.82 -3.45 -1.15
N GLY A 89 13.50 -2.88 -2.15
CA GLY A 89 13.58 -3.46 -3.50
C GLY A 89 12.25 -3.48 -4.24
N VAL A 90 11.29 -2.64 -3.83
CA VAL A 90 9.93 -2.61 -4.37
C VAL A 90 9.88 -1.75 -5.63
N THR A 91 9.45 -2.34 -6.74
CA THR A 91 9.22 -1.63 -8.01
C THR A 91 7.74 -1.34 -8.21
N VAL A 92 7.44 -0.13 -8.70
CA VAL A 92 6.08 0.30 -9.05
C VAL A 92 5.68 -0.29 -10.40
N GLU A 93 4.47 -0.83 -10.50
CA GLU A 93 3.83 -1.10 -11.78
C GLU A 93 3.23 0.20 -12.34
N TRP A 94 3.84 0.70 -13.42
CA TRP A 94 3.32 1.84 -14.17
C TRP A 94 2.23 1.38 -15.14
N VAL A 95 0.97 1.56 -14.73
CA VAL A 95 -0.21 1.17 -15.49
C VAL A 95 -0.41 2.14 -16.68
N PRO A 96 -0.56 1.62 -17.92
CA PRO A 96 -0.78 2.45 -19.09
C PRO A 96 -2.01 3.35 -18.96
N SER A 97 -1.93 4.58 -19.47
CA SER A 97 -3.02 5.55 -19.41
C SER A 97 -4.33 5.06 -20.06
N LYS A 98 -4.24 4.27 -21.13
CA LYS A 98 -5.40 3.62 -21.76
C LYS A 98 -6.16 2.70 -20.80
N THR A 99 -5.46 2.08 -19.86
CA THR A 99 -6.01 1.20 -18.83
C THR A 99 -6.49 2.02 -17.63
N ALA A 100 -5.71 3.02 -17.22
CA ALA A 100 -6.00 3.80 -16.01
C ALA A 100 -7.04 4.93 -16.19
N ARG A 101 -7.55 5.15 -17.41
CA ARG A 101 -8.33 6.33 -17.83
C ARG A 101 -9.51 6.69 -16.91
N GLY A 102 -10.25 5.69 -16.44
CA GLY A 102 -11.49 5.89 -15.67
C GLY A 102 -12.54 6.72 -16.41
N SER A 103 -13.64 7.08 -15.74
CA SER A 103 -14.79 7.78 -16.32
C SER A 103 -14.48 9.20 -16.80
N ASN A 104 -13.51 9.88 -16.15
CA ASN A 104 -13.20 11.29 -16.39
C ASN A 104 -11.86 11.52 -17.11
N SER A 105 -11.20 10.47 -17.62
CA SER A 105 -9.86 10.59 -18.24
C SER A 105 -8.84 11.27 -17.32
N ASN A 106 -8.97 11.03 -16.01
CA ASN A 106 -8.04 11.51 -14.99
C ASN A 106 -6.85 10.57 -14.78
N TYR A 107 -6.88 9.38 -15.40
CA TYR A 107 -5.82 8.37 -15.32
C TYR A 107 -5.54 7.85 -13.91
N HIS A 108 -6.48 8.06 -12.98
CA HIS A 108 -6.37 7.70 -11.55
C HIS A 108 -6.87 6.28 -11.24
N SER A 109 -7.30 5.53 -12.26
CA SER A 109 -7.95 4.23 -12.07
C SER A 109 -6.99 3.08 -12.34
N ALA A 110 -5.81 3.10 -11.70
CA ALA A 110 -4.82 2.02 -11.85
C ALA A 110 -5.40 0.63 -11.53
N HIS A 111 -6.38 0.56 -10.62
CA HIS A 111 -7.12 -0.67 -10.29
C HIS A 111 -7.83 -1.33 -11.49
N GLN A 112 -8.10 -0.62 -12.58
CA GLN A 112 -8.66 -1.19 -13.82
C GLN A 112 -7.75 -2.26 -14.43
N ARG A 113 -6.44 -2.22 -14.11
CA ARG A 113 -5.50 -3.29 -14.42
C ARG A 113 -5.95 -4.65 -13.88
N ILE A 114 -6.58 -4.67 -12.70
CA ILE A 114 -7.10 -5.89 -12.07
C ILE A 114 -8.36 -6.37 -12.81
N PHE A 115 -9.26 -5.46 -13.17
CA PHE A 115 -10.52 -5.83 -13.84
C PHE A 115 -10.32 -6.37 -15.26
N ASN A 116 -9.24 -5.95 -15.94
CA ASN A 116 -8.92 -6.47 -17.26
C ASN A 116 -8.45 -7.94 -17.25
N ASP A 117 -7.83 -8.39 -16.16
CA ASP A 117 -7.40 -9.78 -16.01
C ASP A 117 -7.30 -10.15 -14.52
N PRO A 118 -8.44 -10.44 -13.87
CA PRO A 118 -8.49 -10.69 -12.44
C PRO A 118 -7.79 -12.01 -12.08
N ASP A 119 -7.92 -13.03 -12.93
CA ASP A 119 -7.33 -14.35 -12.68
C ASP A 119 -5.81 -14.27 -12.66
N LEU A 120 -5.21 -13.61 -13.65
CA LEU A 120 -3.76 -13.42 -13.67
C LEU A 120 -3.27 -12.63 -12.46
N PHE A 121 -3.98 -11.56 -12.10
CA PHE A 121 -3.61 -10.73 -10.96
C PHE A 121 -3.65 -11.53 -9.64
N PHE A 122 -4.74 -12.27 -9.36
CA PHE A 122 -4.84 -13.07 -8.14
C PHE A 122 -3.94 -14.31 -8.16
N GLN A 123 -3.61 -14.88 -9.33
CA GLN A 123 -2.59 -15.92 -9.45
C GLN A 123 -1.20 -15.40 -9.04
N GLN A 124 -0.82 -14.21 -9.50
CA GLN A 124 0.43 -13.56 -9.06
C GLN A 124 0.40 -13.28 -7.55
N LEU A 125 -0.72 -12.76 -7.04
CA LEU A 125 -0.90 -12.46 -5.63
C LEU A 125 -0.80 -13.72 -4.73
N ASN A 126 -1.25 -14.86 -5.24
CA ASN A 126 -1.14 -16.17 -4.58
C ASN A 126 0.30 -16.68 -4.45
N GLY A 127 1.23 -16.17 -5.26
CA GLY A 127 2.66 -16.45 -5.13
C GLY A 127 3.27 -15.87 -3.86
N TYR A 128 2.65 -14.85 -3.26
CA TYR A 128 3.07 -14.27 -2.00
C TYR A 128 2.46 -15.05 -0.83
N ALA A 129 3.29 -15.88 -0.19
CA ALA A 129 2.95 -16.53 1.05
C ALA A 129 3.61 -15.80 2.21
N ARG A 130 2.86 -15.63 3.30
CA ARG A 130 3.48 -15.33 4.58
C ARG A 130 3.83 -16.63 5.30
N HIS A 131 5.10 -16.80 5.64
CA HIS A 131 5.57 -18.06 6.20
C HIS A 131 5.17 -18.26 7.68
N ASP A 132 4.93 -17.18 8.44
CA ASP A 132 5.08 -17.28 9.91
C ASP A 132 3.84 -16.94 10.76
N MET A 133 2.73 -16.43 10.19
CA MET A 133 1.59 -16.03 11.02
C MET A 133 0.59 -17.16 11.26
N ARG A 134 0.66 -17.76 12.45
CA ARG A 134 -0.22 -18.87 12.88
C ARG A 134 -1.52 -18.42 13.59
N ASP A 135 -1.50 -17.28 14.27
CA ASP A 135 -2.68 -16.73 14.98
C ASP A 135 -2.81 -15.21 14.79
N ALA A 136 -3.64 -14.82 13.82
CA ALA A 136 -3.90 -13.42 13.53
C ALA A 136 -4.67 -12.69 14.64
N ALA A 137 -5.55 -13.39 15.37
CA ALA A 137 -6.38 -12.79 16.41
C ALA A 137 -5.56 -12.48 17.67
N ALA A 138 -4.60 -13.35 18.03
CA ALA A 138 -3.63 -13.06 19.07
C ALA A 138 -2.77 -11.85 18.71
N TYR A 139 -2.23 -11.83 17.49
CA TYR A 139 -1.41 -10.70 17.01
C TYR A 139 -2.18 -9.36 17.02
N LEU A 140 -3.42 -9.34 16.56
CA LEU A 140 -4.23 -8.12 16.58
C LEU A 140 -4.51 -7.63 18.01
N ARG A 141 -4.75 -8.53 18.96
CA ARG A 141 -4.95 -8.17 20.37
C ARG A 141 -3.68 -7.63 21.03
N GLU A 142 -2.53 -8.23 20.73
CA GLU A 142 -1.21 -7.73 21.14
C GLU A 142 -1.01 -6.31 20.60
N ARG A 143 -1.19 -6.10 19.29
CA ARG A 143 -1.04 -4.78 18.67
C ARG A 143 -2.00 -3.73 19.22
N LEU A 144 -3.26 -4.09 19.49
CA LEU A 144 -4.22 -3.18 20.12
C LEU A 144 -3.73 -2.74 21.52
N SER A 145 -3.21 -3.67 22.31
CA SER A 145 -2.68 -3.38 23.65
C SER A 145 -1.46 -2.45 23.61
N GLU A 146 -0.59 -2.60 22.61
CA GLU A 146 0.57 -1.74 22.40
C GLU A 146 0.20 -0.33 21.94
N LEU A 147 -0.88 -0.19 21.16
CA LEU A 147 -1.32 1.09 20.62
C LEU A 147 -2.24 1.86 21.59
N ALA A 148 -2.99 1.17 22.46
CA ALA A 148 -3.97 1.79 23.36
C ALA A 148 -3.40 2.88 24.31
N PRO A 149 -2.20 2.74 24.90
CA PRO A 149 -1.61 3.80 25.73
C PRO A 149 -1.33 5.09 24.96
N ALA A 150 -0.98 4.99 23.66
CA ALA A 150 -0.74 6.15 22.81
C ALA A 150 -2.03 6.92 22.44
N TRP A 151 -3.21 6.33 22.68
CA TRP A 151 -4.51 6.93 22.41
C TRP A 151 -5.12 7.65 23.61
N GLN A 152 -4.70 7.31 24.83
CA GLN A 152 -5.21 7.93 26.06
C GLN A 152 -4.51 9.25 26.44
N GLY A 153 -3.45 9.63 25.71
CA GLY A 153 -2.71 10.89 25.89
C GLY A 153 -2.96 11.94 24.80
N ARG A 154 -4.00 11.78 23.96
CA ARG A 154 -4.44 12.75 22.96
C ARG A 154 -5.82 13.29 23.28
#